data_AF-A0A9D4PWB6-F1
#
_entry.id   AF-A0A9D4PWB6-F1
#
_cell.length_a   1.000
_cell.length_b   1.000
_cell.length_c   1.000
_cell.angle_alpha   90.00
_cell.angle_beta   90.00
_cell.angle_gamma   90.00
#
_symmetry.space_group_name_H-M   'P 1'
#
loop_
_entity.id
_entity.type
_entity.pdbx_description
1 polymer ?
#
loop_
_entity_poly.entity_id
_entity_poly.type
_entity_poly.pdbx_seq_one_letter_code
_entity_poly.pdbx_strand_id
1 'polypeptide(L)'
;MYQSNKTYRQPFDCDCQLNWLRLLLKGPSNIEASKPREVRCASPEEHAGAALVEVPGMQCASPASLLLKTALVALALLEAAFAS
;
A
#
# COMPACT_ATOMS: atom_id res chain seq x y z
N MET A 1 21.36 30.07 -12.83
CA MET A 1 21.88 28.72 -12.59
C MET A 1 20.70 27.81 -12.26
N TYR A 2 20.23 27.00 -13.21
CA TYR A 2 19.25 25.96 -12.93
C TYR A 2 19.97 24.84 -12.19
N GLN A 3 19.78 24.76 -10.87
CA GLN A 3 20.32 23.66 -10.10
C GLN A 3 19.48 22.41 -10.40
N SER A 4 19.98 21.58 -11.32
CA SER A 4 19.44 20.25 -11.60
C SER A 4 19.61 19.36 -10.36
N ASN A 5 18.69 19.48 -9.40
CA ASN A 5 18.54 18.48 -8.34
C ASN A 5 17.49 17.44 -8.78
N LYS A 6 17.73 16.81 -9.94
CA LYS A 6 17.00 15.61 -10.33
C LYS A 6 17.53 14.47 -9.47
N THR A 7 16.99 14.36 -8.26
CA THR A 7 17.17 13.16 -7.45
C THR A 7 16.58 12.02 -8.28
N TYR A 8 17.38 11.03 -8.62
CA TYR A 8 16.99 9.83 -9.38
C TYR A 8 16.12 8.89 -8.52
N ARG A 9 15.18 9.45 -7.74
CA ARG A 9 14.17 8.67 -7.04
C ARG A 9 13.06 8.41 -8.05
N GLN A 10 13.06 7.21 -8.62
CA GLN A 10 11.93 6.72 -9.39
C GLN A 10 10.68 6.89 -8.50
N PRO A 11 9.61 7.54 -8.98
CA PRO A 11 8.41 7.72 -8.18
C PRO A 11 7.79 6.34 -7.92
N PHE A 12 7.81 5.89 -6.66
CA PHE A 12 7.23 4.61 -6.28
C PHE A 12 5.73 4.79 -6.01
N ASP A 13 4.90 4.04 -6.73
CA ASP A 13 3.48 3.89 -6.41
C ASP A 13 3.34 2.81 -5.33
N CYS A 14 3.13 3.25 -4.10
CA CYS A 14 3.04 2.44 -2.90
C CYS A 14 1.66 1.82 -2.72
N ASP A 15 1.15 1.24 -3.80
CA ASP A 15 -0.07 0.45 -3.82
C ASP A 15 0.21 -1.01 -3.42
N CYS A 16 -0.85 -1.80 -3.26
CA CYS A 16 -0.78 -3.23 -2.94
C CYS A 16 0.10 -4.05 -3.88
N GLN A 17 0.27 -3.65 -5.15
CA GLN A 17 1.20 -4.31 -6.07
C GLN A 17 2.67 -4.17 -5.69
N LEU A 18 3.04 -3.13 -4.93
CA LEU A 18 4.43 -2.86 -4.52
C LEU A 18 4.78 -3.49 -3.15
N ASN A 19 3.88 -4.28 -2.57
CA ASN A 19 4.09 -4.91 -1.26
C ASN A 19 5.30 -5.85 -1.23
N TRP A 20 5.64 -6.51 -2.35
CA TRP A 20 6.81 -7.40 -2.43
C TRP A 20 8.11 -6.65 -2.16
N LEU A 21 8.25 -5.43 -2.70
CA LEU A 21 9.43 -4.61 -2.53
C LEU A 21 9.52 -4.10 -1.10
N ARG A 22 8.38 -3.71 -0.51
CA ARG A 22 8.31 -3.36 0.91
C ARG A 22 8.79 -4.51 1.80
N LEU A 23 8.33 -5.73 1.55
CA LEU A 23 8.73 -6.92 2.32
C LEU A 23 10.21 -7.25 2.12
N LEU A 24 10.71 -7.13 0.90
CA LEU A 24 12.12 -7.35 0.57
C LEU A 24 13.03 -6.37 1.33
N LEU A 25 12.68 -5.08 1.34
CA LEU A 25 13.44 -4.04 2.05
C LEU A 25 13.33 -4.12 3.57
N LYS A 26 12.24 -4.72 4.10
CA LYS A 26 12.02 -4.91 5.54
C LYS A 26 12.67 -6.19 6.07
N GLY A 27 12.79 -7.22 5.24
CA GLY A 27 13.35 -8.51 5.61
C GLY A 27 14.88 -8.49 5.74
N PRO A 28 15.47 -9.56 6.31
CA PRO A 28 16.91 -9.79 6.28
C PRO A 28 17.33 -10.19 4.86
N SER A 29 17.24 -9.26 3.91
CA SER A 29 17.64 -9.53 2.53
C SER A 29 19.13 -9.28 2.39
N ASN A 30 19.83 -10.27 1.87
CA ASN A 30 21.21 -10.23 1.37
C ASN A 30 21.35 -9.39 0.08
N ILE A 31 20.31 -8.63 -0.28
CA ILE A 31 20.36 -7.61 -1.33
C ILE A 31 20.76 -6.32 -0.63
N GLU A 32 21.92 -5.78 -0.99
CA GLU A 32 22.34 -4.42 -0.62
C GLU A 32 21.46 -3.40 -1.34
N ALA A 33 20.18 -3.32 -0.99
CA ALA A 33 19.38 -2.17 -1.29
C ALA A 33 20.02 -1.02 -0.51
N SER A 34 20.80 -0.20 -1.21
CA SER A 34 21.50 0.94 -0.64
C SER A 34 20.45 1.84 0.03
N LYS A 35 20.28 1.68 1.34
CA LYS A 35 19.42 2.48 2.21
C LYS A 35 17.91 2.31 1.93
N PRO A 36 17.25 1.30 2.53
CA PRO A 36 15.81 1.07 2.39
C PRO A 36 14.93 2.27 2.81
N ARG A 37 15.45 3.20 3.63
CA ARG A 37 14.77 4.44 4.03
C ARG A 37 14.81 5.56 2.99
N GLU A 38 15.64 5.45 1.96
CA GLU A 38 15.68 6.43 0.85
C GLU A 38 14.63 6.12 -0.23
N VAL A 39 14.11 4.89 -0.26
CA VAL A 39 13.00 4.49 -1.13
C VAL A 39 11.72 5.11 -0.58
N ARG A 40 11.20 6.13 -1.27
CA ARG A 40 10.02 6.90 -0.85
C ARG A 40 8.91 6.83 -1.86
N CYS A 41 7.69 6.77 -1.36
CA CYS A 41 6.47 6.78 -2.15
C CYS A 41 6.25 8.15 -2.80
N ALA A 42 5.80 8.15 -4.05
CA ALA A 42 5.30 9.33 -4.73
C ALA A 42 3.77 9.35 -4.77
N SER A 43 3.16 8.17 -4.79
CA SER A 43 1.72 7.97 -4.70
C SER A 43 1.43 6.65 -3.97
N PRO A 44 0.18 6.39 -3.53
CA PRO A 44 -0.95 7.33 -3.52
C PRO A 44 -0.71 8.54 -2.60
N GLU A 45 -1.53 9.59 -2.69
CA GLU A 45 -1.34 10.84 -1.93
C GLU A 45 -1.21 10.61 -0.42
N GLU A 46 -1.97 9.64 0.11
CA GLU A 46 -1.92 9.18 1.51
C GLU A 46 -0.54 8.66 1.96
N HIS A 47 0.32 8.26 1.03
CA HIS A 47 1.65 7.73 1.31
C HIS A 47 2.75 8.59 0.69
N ALA A 48 2.43 9.66 -0.03
CA ALA A 48 3.41 10.50 -0.70
C ALA A 48 4.46 11.04 0.30
N GLY A 49 5.74 10.80 -0.01
CA GLY A 49 6.87 11.20 0.83
C GLY A 49 7.24 10.23 1.95
N ALA A 50 6.39 9.25 2.29
CA ALA A 50 6.70 8.22 3.27
C ALA A 50 7.77 7.25 2.74
N ALA A 51 8.59 6.69 3.63
CA ALA A 51 9.50 5.61 3.25
C ALA A 51 8.71 4.32 2.99
N LEU A 52 9.06 3.58 1.94
CA LEU A 52 8.32 2.38 1.51
C LEU A 52 8.17 1.35 2.65
N VAL A 53 9.20 1.21 3.49
CA VAL A 53 9.22 0.29 4.65
C VAL A 53 8.32 0.72 5.82
N GLU A 54 7.93 2.00 5.88
CA GLU A 54 7.07 2.56 6.92
C GLU A 54 5.59 2.49 6.54
N VAL A 55 5.28 2.31 5.26
CA VAL A 55 3.90 2.18 4.78
C VAL A 55 3.25 0.93 5.41
N PRO A 56 2.04 1.05 6.00
CA PRO A 56 1.31 -0.09 6.55
C PRO A 56 0.96 -1.11 5.45
N GLY A 57 0.46 -2.28 5.83
CA GLY A 57 0.24 -3.40 4.89
C GLY A 57 -0.44 -2.99 3.57
N MET A 58 0.29 -3.03 2.46
CA MET A 58 -0.28 -2.75 1.14
C MET A 58 -1.01 -4.00 0.65
N GLN A 59 -2.32 -4.08 0.89
CA GLN A 59 -3.13 -5.27 0.64
C GLN A 59 -4.19 -4.97 -0.41
N CYS A 60 -4.24 -5.79 -1.47
CA CYS A 60 -5.26 -5.63 -2.50
C CYS A 60 -6.56 -6.25 -2.00
N ALA A 61 -7.69 -5.57 -2.22
CA ALA A 61 -8.99 -6.23 -2.14
C ALA A 61 -9.23 -7.03 -3.43
N SER A 62 -9.62 -8.30 -3.30
CA SER A 62 -10.14 -9.06 -4.42
C SER A 62 -11.60 -8.65 -4.67
N PRO A 63 -12.08 -8.58 -5.92
CA PRO A 63 -13.50 -8.35 -6.19
C PRO A 63 -14.41 -9.37 -5.47
N ALA A 64 -13.94 -10.61 -5.29
CA ALA A 64 -14.66 -11.63 -4.52
C ALA A 64 -14.78 -11.28 -3.02
N SER A 65 -13.74 -10.68 -2.42
CA SER A 65 -13.81 -10.26 -1.02
C SER A 65 -14.72 -9.05 -0.83
N LEU A 66 -14.83 -8.18 -1.84
CA LEU A 66 -15.80 -7.09 -1.84
C LEU A 66 -17.23 -7.63 -1.86
N LEU A 67 -17.55 -8.55 -2.78
CA LEU A 67 -18.88 -9.17 -2.87
C LEU A 67 -19.28 -9.89 -1.58
N LEU A 68 -18.35 -10.63 -0.97
CA LEU A 68 -18.61 -11.32 0.30
C LEU A 68 -18.93 -10.32 1.42
N LYS A 69 -18.19 -9.21 1.51
CA LYS A 69 -18.48 -8.13 2.47
C LYS A 69 -19.85 -7.52 2.22
N THR A 70 -20.19 -7.23 0.98
CA THR A 70 -21.50 -6.68 0.62
C THR A 70 -22.63 -7.64 0.99
N ALA A 71 -22.47 -8.94 0.72
CA ALA A 71 -23.45 -9.96 1.08
C ALA A 71 -23.63 -10.06 2.61
N LEU A 72 -22.55 -10.04 3.37
CA LEU A 72 -22.59 -10.07 4.84
C LEU A 72 -23.32 -8.84 5.41
N VAL A 73 -23.03 -7.66 4.88
CA VAL A 73 -23.73 -6.42 5.29
C VAL A 73 -25.22 -6.50 4.94
N ALA A 74 -25.56 -6.98 3.75
CA ALA A 74 -26.96 -7.14 3.33
C ALA A 74 -27.72 -8.11 4.25
N LEU A 75 -27.12 -9.24 4.62
CA LEU A 75 -27.67 -10.18 5.59
C LEU A 75 -27.88 -9.54 6.96
N ALA A 76 -26.88 -8.80 7.48
CA ALA A 76 -27.01 -8.13 8.77
C ALA A 76 -28.11 -7.07 8.79
N LEU A 77 -28.28 -6.32 7.69
CA LEU A 77 -29.36 -5.35 7.54
C LEU A 77 -30.73 -6.03 7.42
N LEU A 78 -30.78 -7.20 6.77
CA LEU A 78 -32.01 -7.98 6.64
C LEU A 78 -32.48 -8.50 8.00
N GLU A 79 -31.58 -9.09 8.79
CA GLU A 79 -31.87 -9.52 10.17
C GLU A 79 -32.37 -8.35 11.04
N ALA A 80 -31.73 -7.19 10.93
CA ALA A 80 -32.15 -5.99 11.66
C ALA A 80 -33.55 -5.49 11.24
N ALA A 81 -33.96 -5.70 9.99
CA ALA A 81 -35.28 -5.30 9.49
C ALA A 81 -36.41 -6.23 9.94
N PHE A 82 -36.11 -7.50 10.22
CA PHE A 82 -37.09 -8.48 10.69
C PHE A 82 -37.15 -8.61 12.23
N ALA A 83 -36.23 -7.97 12.95
CA ALA A 83 -36.20 -7.97 14.41
C ALA A 83 -37.10 -6.88 15.05
N SER A 84 -38.06 -6.29 14.31
CA SER A 84 -39.05 -5.30 14.79
C SER A 84 -40.47 -5.83 14.77
#